data_AF-A0A959YHB6-F1
#
_entry.id   AF-A0A959YHB6-F1
#
_cell.length_a   1.000
_cell.length_b   1.000
_cell.length_c   1.000
_cell.angle_alpha   90.00
_cell.angle_beta   90.00
_cell.angle_gamma   90.00
#
_symmetry.space_group_name_H-M   'P 1'
#
loop_
_entity.id
_entity.type
_entity.pdbx_description
1 polymer ?
#
loop_
_entity_poly.entity_id
_entity_poly.type
_entity_poly.pdbx_seq_one_letter_code
_entity_poly.pdbx_strand_id
1 'polypeptide(L)'
;MGIPGGNATPGSPCDDGDPNTGDDAWTTNCACAGLPLDCYGTAGGEAFIDNCGNCVGGDTGLQADPDSDSDALLDCEDNCATAFNPSQADFDQDGVGDACDNCVWLPNTDQTDLNGNGIGDACEFATGIGELSGIGGLSIHPNPAREQVFIECHLSEARTIAIYNMLGAIMVHVSVAERRVSLEGYPVGIYSVIALNAEGRPLAHARLIRQ
;
A
#
# COMPACT_ATOMS: atom_id res chain seq x y z
N MET A 1 31.56 -15.22 -43.90
CA MET A 1 32.88 -15.89 -44.01
C MET A 1 32.77 -17.26 -43.33
N GLY A 2 33.67 -18.22 -43.59
CA GLY A 2 33.62 -19.56 -42.95
C GLY A 2 33.80 -20.74 -43.90
N ILE A 3 33.63 -20.51 -45.20
CA ILE A 3 34.05 -21.42 -46.28
C ILE A 3 34.98 -20.62 -47.19
N PRO A 4 36.23 -21.06 -47.46
CA PRO A 4 37.07 -20.44 -48.47
C PRO A 4 36.31 -20.35 -49.81
N GLY A 5 36.01 -19.13 -50.27
CA GLY A 5 35.21 -18.87 -51.49
C GLY A 5 33.71 -18.61 -51.29
N GLY A 6 33.21 -18.48 -50.05
CA GLY A 6 31.82 -18.14 -49.77
C GLY A 6 31.48 -16.64 -49.88
N ASN A 7 30.19 -16.31 -50.02
CA ASN A 7 29.71 -14.94 -50.33
C ASN A 7 29.45 -14.04 -49.10
N ALA A 8 29.59 -14.54 -47.87
CA ALA A 8 29.22 -13.79 -46.66
C ALA A 8 30.30 -12.74 -46.29
N THR A 9 29.92 -11.47 -46.32
CA THR A 9 30.74 -10.28 -45.99
C THR A 9 30.59 -9.88 -44.51
N PRO A 10 31.45 -8.99 -43.97
CA PRO A 10 31.19 -8.38 -42.67
C PRO A 10 29.77 -7.78 -42.60
N GLY A 11 29.09 -7.96 -41.46
CA GLY A 11 27.68 -7.61 -41.26
C GLY A 11 26.66 -8.64 -41.75
N SER A 12 27.09 -9.73 -42.41
CA SER A 12 26.17 -10.82 -42.77
C SER A 12 25.73 -11.57 -41.51
N PRO A 13 24.45 -11.98 -41.39
CA PRO A 13 23.97 -12.77 -40.26
C PRO A 13 24.75 -14.09 -40.09
N CYS A 14 24.92 -14.50 -38.84
CA CYS A 14 25.46 -15.80 -38.46
C CYS A 14 24.87 -16.24 -37.12
N ASP A 15 25.41 -17.28 -36.51
CA ASP A 15 25.07 -17.77 -35.16
C ASP A 15 26.40 -18.20 -34.53
N ASP A 16 26.83 -17.53 -33.46
CA ASP A 16 28.07 -17.83 -32.74
C ASP A 16 27.89 -18.89 -31.64
N GLY A 17 26.64 -19.27 -31.36
CA GLY A 17 26.25 -20.27 -30.38
C GLY A 17 26.28 -19.80 -28.92
N ASP A 18 26.55 -18.53 -28.64
CA ASP A 18 26.48 -17.97 -27.28
C ASP A 18 25.03 -17.55 -26.95
N PRO A 19 24.38 -18.16 -25.94
CA PRO A 19 23.01 -17.81 -25.58
C PRO A 19 22.86 -16.42 -24.96
N ASN A 20 23.96 -15.73 -24.61
CA ASN A 20 23.92 -14.39 -24.01
C ASN A 20 24.11 -13.28 -25.03
N THR A 21 24.18 -13.62 -26.32
CA THR A 21 24.29 -12.65 -27.42
C THR A 21 23.16 -12.81 -28.41
N GLY A 22 22.88 -11.75 -29.16
CA GLY A 22 21.95 -11.75 -30.28
C GLY A 22 22.44 -10.83 -31.39
N ASP A 23 21.68 -10.76 -32.49
CA ASP A 23 22.07 -10.02 -33.70
C ASP A 23 23.47 -10.38 -34.23
N ASP A 24 23.80 -11.67 -34.14
CA ASP A 24 25.07 -12.27 -34.54
C ASP A 24 25.43 -11.93 -36.00
N ALA A 25 26.60 -11.32 -36.16
CA ALA A 25 27.08 -10.89 -37.46
C ALA A 25 28.56 -11.20 -37.67
N TRP A 26 28.92 -11.47 -38.93
CA TRP A 26 30.32 -11.65 -39.30
C TRP A 26 31.11 -10.35 -39.13
N THR A 27 32.25 -10.41 -38.43
CA THR A 27 33.18 -9.28 -38.23
C THR A 27 34.22 -9.15 -39.34
N THR A 28 34.98 -8.05 -39.36
CA THR A 28 36.12 -7.84 -40.29
C THR A 28 37.27 -8.83 -40.08
N ASN A 29 37.34 -9.45 -38.90
CA ASN A 29 38.33 -10.47 -38.55
C ASN A 29 37.84 -11.89 -38.85
N CYS A 30 36.74 -12.05 -39.61
CA CYS A 30 36.17 -13.35 -39.97
C CYS A 30 35.69 -14.19 -38.78
N ALA A 31 35.34 -13.55 -37.66
CA ALA A 31 34.66 -14.18 -36.52
C ALA A 31 33.16 -13.88 -36.59
N CYS A 32 32.33 -14.85 -36.23
CA CYS A 32 30.92 -14.59 -35.90
C CYS A 32 30.87 -14.12 -34.44
N ALA A 33 30.19 -13.00 -34.19
CA ALA A 33 30.02 -12.46 -32.85
C ALA A 33 28.69 -11.71 -32.77
N GLY A 34 27.93 -11.92 -31.70
CA GLY A 34 26.74 -11.15 -31.37
C GLY A 34 26.98 -9.95 -30.47
N LEU A 35 25.93 -9.15 -30.31
CA LEU A 35 25.84 -8.10 -29.30
C LEU A 35 25.32 -8.71 -27.99
N PRO A 36 25.81 -8.27 -26.82
CA PRO A 36 25.26 -8.72 -25.54
C PRO A 36 23.76 -8.47 -25.47
N LEU A 37 23.00 -9.47 -25.03
CA LEU A 37 21.60 -9.28 -24.71
C LEU A 37 21.47 -8.48 -23.41
N ASP A 38 20.58 -7.50 -23.41
CA ASP A 38 20.15 -6.83 -22.19
C ASP A 38 19.19 -7.73 -21.37
N CYS A 39 18.74 -7.27 -20.21
CA CYS A 39 17.84 -8.09 -19.38
C CYS A 39 16.47 -8.36 -20.01
N TYR A 40 16.09 -7.60 -21.05
CA TYR A 40 14.84 -7.75 -21.80
C TYR A 40 15.02 -8.65 -23.04
N GLY A 41 16.26 -9.09 -23.30
CA GLY A 41 16.60 -9.91 -24.46
C GLY A 41 16.83 -9.10 -25.73
N THR A 42 16.96 -7.78 -25.63
CA THR A 42 17.31 -6.92 -26.78
C THR A 42 18.83 -6.97 -26.97
N ALA A 43 19.26 -7.38 -28.15
CA ALA A 43 20.67 -7.39 -28.52
C ALA A 43 21.23 -5.96 -28.60
N GLY A 44 22.26 -5.69 -27.79
CA GLY A 44 22.82 -4.35 -27.63
C GLY A 44 21.86 -3.34 -26.99
N GLY A 45 20.81 -3.81 -26.31
CA GLY A 45 19.82 -2.96 -25.65
C GLY A 45 20.35 -2.30 -24.38
N GLU A 46 19.56 -1.36 -23.86
CA GLU A 46 19.89 -0.55 -22.68
C GLU A 46 19.16 -1.00 -21.40
N ALA A 47 18.34 -2.06 -21.45
CA ALA A 47 17.63 -2.52 -20.25
C ALA A 47 18.59 -3.12 -19.22
N PHE A 48 18.32 -2.88 -17.94
CA PHE A 48 19.16 -3.32 -16.83
C PHE A 48 18.33 -3.80 -15.64
N ILE A 49 18.96 -4.54 -14.73
CA ILE A 49 18.36 -4.98 -13.47
C ILE A 49 18.47 -3.84 -12.44
N ASP A 50 17.35 -3.40 -11.89
CA ASP A 50 17.30 -2.38 -10.83
C ASP A 50 17.57 -2.95 -9.42
N ASN A 51 17.49 -2.12 -8.38
CA ASN A 51 17.76 -2.56 -7.01
C ASN A 51 16.69 -3.54 -6.50
N CYS A 52 15.49 -3.52 -7.09
CA CYS A 52 14.39 -4.44 -6.82
C CYS A 52 14.52 -5.77 -7.56
N GLY A 53 15.53 -5.93 -8.43
CA GLY A 53 15.71 -7.13 -9.25
C GLY A 53 14.84 -7.19 -10.50
N ASN A 54 14.18 -6.10 -10.88
CA ASN A 54 13.35 -6.00 -12.06
C ASN A 54 14.17 -5.55 -13.28
N CYS A 55 13.82 -6.08 -14.46
CA CYS A 55 14.38 -5.59 -15.71
C CYS A 55 13.64 -4.31 -16.15
N VAL A 56 14.36 -3.18 -16.15
CA VAL A 56 13.83 -1.84 -16.40
C VAL A 56 14.71 -1.05 -17.37
N GLY A 57 14.28 0.15 -17.77
CA GLY A 57 15.01 0.98 -18.72
C GLY A 57 14.93 0.48 -20.16
N GLY A 58 15.65 1.14 -21.08
CA GLY A 58 15.62 0.85 -22.51
C GLY A 58 14.18 0.76 -23.05
N ASP A 59 13.84 -0.41 -23.58
CA ASP A 59 12.62 -0.66 -24.33
C ASP A 59 11.48 -1.22 -23.46
N THR A 60 11.75 -1.47 -22.17
CA THR A 60 10.82 -2.16 -21.25
C THR A 60 9.56 -1.34 -20.94
N GLY A 61 9.66 -0.01 -21.02
CA GLY A 61 8.61 0.91 -20.58
C GLY A 61 8.43 0.97 -19.06
N LEU A 62 9.30 0.31 -18.28
CA LEU A 62 9.27 0.30 -16.82
C LEU A 62 10.24 1.32 -16.24
N GLN A 63 9.80 2.01 -15.19
CA GLN A 63 10.62 2.94 -14.43
C GLN A 63 11.53 2.18 -13.46
N ALA A 64 12.80 2.58 -13.38
CA ALA A 64 13.76 2.05 -12.43
C ALA A 64 13.53 2.63 -11.04
N ASP A 65 13.67 1.76 -10.02
CA ASP A 65 13.66 2.13 -8.60
C ASP A 65 12.51 3.12 -8.26
N PRO A 66 11.24 2.77 -8.56
CA PRO A 66 10.12 3.65 -8.24
C PRO A 66 9.99 3.81 -6.72
N ASP A 67 9.70 5.05 -6.32
CA ASP A 67 9.27 5.47 -4.99
C ASP A 67 7.99 6.29 -5.23
N SER A 68 6.86 5.60 -5.17
CA SER A 68 5.57 6.09 -5.65
C SER A 68 4.93 7.11 -4.71
N ASP A 69 5.29 7.12 -3.42
CA ASP A 69 4.75 8.05 -2.43
C ASP A 69 5.80 9.03 -1.84
N SER A 70 7.04 8.93 -2.31
CA SER A 70 8.16 9.82 -1.97
C SER A 70 8.53 9.78 -0.49
N ASP A 71 8.45 8.59 0.12
CA ASP A 71 8.80 8.36 1.53
C ASP A 71 10.27 7.94 1.75
N ALA A 72 11.03 7.87 0.65
CA ALA A 72 12.44 7.49 0.55
C ALA A 72 12.71 5.98 0.66
N LEU A 73 11.68 5.15 0.53
CA LEU A 73 11.80 3.71 0.33
C LEU A 73 11.33 3.36 -1.09
N LEU A 74 11.97 2.36 -1.69
CA LEU A 74 11.54 1.87 -3.00
C LEU A 74 10.26 1.07 -2.84
N ASP A 75 9.36 1.09 -3.83
CA ASP A 75 8.08 0.37 -3.80
C ASP A 75 8.24 -1.13 -3.48
N CYS A 76 9.39 -1.72 -3.79
CA CYS A 76 9.70 -3.12 -3.51
C CYS A 76 10.25 -3.41 -2.10
N GLU A 77 10.71 -2.38 -1.41
CA GLU A 77 11.19 -2.42 -0.02
C GLU A 77 10.16 -1.81 0.96
N ASP A 78 9.09 -1.22 0.42
CA ASP A 78 8.05 -0.51 1.15
C ASP A 78 6.80 -1.37 1.37
N ASN A 79 6.45 -1.60 2.64
CA ASN A 79 5.22 -2.30 3.04
C ASN A 79 3.93 -1.51 2.78
N CYS A 80 4.04 -0.28 2.28
CA CYS A 80 2.97 0.59 1.83
C CYS A 80 3.36 1.47 0.64
N ALA A 81 3.82 0.87 -0.47
CA ALA A 81 4.28 1.54 -1.70
C ALA A 81 3.46 2.72 -2.28
N THR A 82 2.27 3.05 -1.78
CA THR A 82 1.48 4.21 -2.23
C THR A 82 1.02 5.12 -1.09
N ALA A 83 1.48 4.90 0.14
CA ALA A 83 1.04 5.62 1.32
C ALA A 83 2.20 5.91 2.28
N PHE A 84 2.72 7.14 2.17
CA PHE A 84 3.90 7.64 2.88
C PHE A 84 4.01 7.11 4.32
N ASN A 85 5.00 6.26 4.58
CA ASN A 85 5.26 5.68 5.89
C ASN A 85 6.74 5.33 6.12
N PRO A 86 7.64 6.33 6.22
CA PRO A 86 9.09 6.08 6.33
C PRO A 86 9.52 5.24 7.54
N SER A 87 8.65 5.08 8.54
CA SER A 87 8.90 4.23 9.71
C SER A 87 8.63 2.75 9.48
N GLN A 88 7.98 2.38 8.36
CA GLN A 88 7.61 0.99 8.01
C GLN A 88 6.94 0.26 9.16
N ALA A 89 6.06 0.96 9.88
CA ALA A 89 5.34 0.38 11.01
C ALA A 89 4.36 -0.67 10.48
N ASP A 90 4.34 -1.84 11.11
CA ASP A 90 3.48 -2.98 10.79
C ASP A 90 3.20 -3.68 12.13
N PHE A 91 2.08 -3.31 12.75
CA PHE A 91 1.76 -3.68 14.12
C PHE A 91 1.44 -5.17 14.27
N ASP A 92 0.73 -5.75 13.30
CA ASP A 92 0.28 -7.14 13.36
C ASP A 92 1.15 -8.12 12.55
N GLN A 93 2.13 -7.60 11.81
CA GLN A 93 3.17 -8.33 11.09
C GLN A 93 2.64 -9.18 9.94
N ASP A 94 1.66 -8.65 9.21
CA ASP A 94 1.08 -9.31 8.03
C ASP A 94 1.78 -8.94 6.71
N GLY A 95 2.71 -7.98 6.76
CA GLY A 95 3.47 -7.47 5.62
C GLY A 95 2.85 -6.24 4.95
N VAL A 96 1.72 -5.74 5.42
CA VAL A 96 1.09 -4.48 5.01
C VAL A 96 1.33 -3.45 6.11
N GLY A 97 1.90 -2.30 5.77
CA GLY A 97 2.20 -1.29 6.79
C GLY A 97 0.94 -0.64 7.36
N ASP A 98 1.02 -0.20 8.62
CA ASP A 98 -0.09 0.43 9.35
C ASP A 98 -0.74 1.59 8.56
N ALA A 99 0.06 2.29 7.76
CA ALA A 99 -0.37 3.44 6.96
C ALA A 99 -1.37 3.07 5.86
N CYS A 100 -1.23 1.90 5.25
CA CYS A 100 -2.09 1.40 4.19
C CYS A 100 -2.97 0.22 4.62
N ASP A 101 -2.78 -0.30 5.82
CA ASP A 101 -3.55 -1.41 6.37
C ASP A 101 -4.97 -1.00 6.80
N ASN A 102 -5.98 -1.69 6.25
CA ASN A 102 -7.39 -1.52 6.59
C ASN A 102 -7.82 -2.31 7.85
N CYS A 103 -6.90 -3.07 8.46
CA CYS A 103 -7.08 -3.83 9.70
C CYS A 103 -5.81 -3.91 10.58
N VAL A 104 -5.24 -2.76 10.95
CA VAL A 104 -3.99 -2.53 11.75
C VAL A 104 -3.72 -3.44 12.97
N TRP A 105 -4.67 -4.22 13.46
CA TRP A 105 -4.50 -5.11 14.62
C TRP A 105 -4.86 -6.57 14.34
N LEU A 106 -5.17 -6.92 13.09
CA LEU A 106 -5.57 -8.25 12.71
C LEU A 106 -5.03 -8.60 11.30
N PRO A 107 -4.08 -9.55 11.20
CA PRO A 107 -3.42 -9.86 9.94
C PRO A 107 -4.38 -10.19 8.80
N ASN A 108 -4.25 -9.48 7.68
CA ASN A 108 -5.03 -9.63 6.45
C ASN A 108 -4.26 -9.11 5.23
N THR A 109 -3.18 -9.80 4.85
CA THR A 109 -2.29 -9.41 3.73
C THR A 109 -3.02 -9.18 2.39
N ASP A 110 -4.22 -9.73 2.20
CA ASP A 110 -5.04 -9.54 1.00
C ASP A 110 -5.81 -8.21 0.98
N GLN A 111 -5.91 -7.52 2.13
CA GLN A 111 -6.53 -6.21 2.30
C GLN A 111 -7.96 -6.14 1.74
N THR A 112 -8.69 -7.27 1.78
CA THR A 112 -10.06 -7.34 1.25
C THR A 112 -10.99 -6.44 2.05
N ASP A 113 -11.68 -5.55 1.34
CA ASP A 113 -12.77 -4.70 1.84
C ASP A 113 -13.90 -4.74 0.80
N LEU A 114 -14.89 -5.61 1.01
CA LEU A 114 -15.94 -5.86 0.02
C LEU A 114 -16.89 -4.66 -0.13
N ASN A 115 -17.06 -3.87 0.92
CA ASN A 115 -18.04 -2.80 0.97
C ASN A 115 -17.42 -1.40 0.73
N GLY A 116 -16.09 -1.31 0.70
CA GLY A 116 -15.32 -0.11 0.38
C GLY A 116 -15.40 0.97 1.47
N ASN A 117 -15.75 0.63 2.71
CA ASN A 117 -15.84 1.59 3.81
C ASN A 117 -14.46 1.99 4.35
N GLY A 118 -13.38 1.28 3.98
CA GLY A 118 -12.02 1.49 4.47
C GLY A 118 -11.67 0.69 5.73
N ILE A 119 -12.55 -0.24 6.15
CA ILE A 119 -12.30 -1.23 7.20
C ILE A 119 -12.26 -2.59 6.50
N GLY A 120 -11.20 -3.37 6.69
CA GLY A 120 -11.10 -4.67 6.05
C GLY A 120 -12.12 -5.68 6.59
N ASP A 121 -12.54 -6.59 5.72
CA ASP A 121 -13.49 -7.67 6.06
C ASP A 121 -13.00 -8.50 7.27
N ALA A 122 -11.68 -8.60 7.45
CA ALA A 122 -11.06 -9.31 8.57
C ALA A 122 -11.43 -8.71 9.94
N CYS A 123 -11.34 -7.40 10.10
CA CYS A 123 -11.57 -6.67 11.35
C CYS A 123 -12.96 -6.01 11.42
N GLU A 124 -13.75 -6.08 10.36
CA GLU A 124 -15.16 -5.67 10.37
C GLU A 124 -16.00 -6.57 11.30
N PHE A 125 -15.66 -7.87 11.38
CA PHE A 125 -16.35 -8.84 12.24
C PHE A 125 -15.56 -9.24 13.50
N ALA A 126 -14.25 -9.02 13.50
CA ALA A 126 -13.39 -9.30 14.64
C ALA A 126 -13.13 -8.02 15.44
N THR A 127 -13.57 -8.04 16.70
CA THR A 127 -13.30 -7.00 17.70
C THR A 127 -13.90 -5.62 17.42
N GLY A 128 -15.22 -5.53 17.46
CA GLY A 128 -15.75 -4.52 18.39
C GLY A 128 -15.18 -4.86 19.76
N ILE A 129 -14.31 -4.03 20.33
CA ILE A 129 -14.09 -4.01 21.78
C ILE A 129 -15.45 -3.71 22.40
N GLY A 130 -16.25 -4.76 22.58
CA GLY A 130 -17.40 -4.76 23.45
C GLY A 130 -16.87 -4.68 24.87
N GLU A 131 -16.39 -3.50 25.28
CA GLU A 131 -16.41 -3.15 26.69
C GLU A 131 -17.89 -3.12 27.10
N LEU A 132 -18.35 -4.29 27.53
CA LEU A 132 -19.50 -4.57 28.37
C LEU A 132 -20.24 -3.32 28.87
N SER A 133 -21.24 -2.86 28.09
CA SER A 133 -22.51 -2.29 28.54
C SER A 133 -23.50 -2.09 27.37
N GLY A 134 -23.90 -3.17 26.71
CA GLY A 134 -25.31 -3.38 26.33
C GLY A 134 -26.07 -2.34 25.48
N ILE A 135 -25.44 -1.54 24.62
CA ILE A 135 -26.16 -0.84 23.54
C ILE A 135 -25.36 -0.97 22.24
N GLY A 136 -25.63 -2.05 21.51
CA GLY A 136 -25.00 -2.35 20.22
C GLY A 136 -25.39 -1.33 19.14
N GLY A 137 -24.44 -1.03 18.26
CA GLY A 137 -24.65 -0.13 17.13
C GLY A 137 -23.74 1.09 17.09
N LEU A 138 -22.67 1.14 17.90
CA LEU A 138 -21.57 2.10 17.74
C LEU A 138 -20.24 1.34 17.81
N SER A 139 -19.52 1.29 16.69
CA SER A 139 -18.21 0.64 16.56
C SER A 139 -17.15 1.69 16.20
N ILE A 140 -15.93 1.52 16.72
CA ILE A 140 -14.80 2.41 16.45
C ILE A 140 -13.64 1.55 15.95
N HIS A 141 -13.12 1.89 14.77
CA HIS A 141 -12.02 1.22 14.11
C HIS A 141 -10.89 2.27 13.96
N PRO A 142 -9.92 2.31 14.89
CA PRO A 142 -8.86 3.30 14.85
C PRO A 142 -7.75 2.91 13.87
N ASN A 143 -7.38 3.75 12.91
CA ASN A 143 -6.10 3.56 12.19
C ASN A 143 -5.08 4.58 12.74
N PRO A 144 -4.12 4.15 13.59
CA PRO A 144 -3.12 5.04 14.20
C PRO A 144 -2.26 5.79 13.19
N ALA A 145 -1.94 5.18 12.04
CA ALA A 145 -1.05 5.76 11.05
C ALA A 145 -1.71 6.86 10.19
N ARG A 146 -3.05 6.90 10.14
CA ARG A 146 -3.79 7.92 9.34
C ARG A 146 -4.38 9.05 10.18
N GLU A 147 -4.11 9.08 11.49
CA GLU A 147 -4.71 10.00 12.47
C GLU A 147 -6.25 10.08 12.40
N GLN A 148 -6.87 9.04 11.88
CA GLN A 148 -8.30 8.96 11.64
C GLN A 148 -8.90 7.78 12.38
N VAL A 149 -10.12 7.99 12.86
CA VAL A 149 -10.94 6.91 13.40
C VAL A 149 -12.16 6.74 12.52
N PHE A 150 -12.44 5.50 12.20
CA PHE A 150 -13.67 5.12 11.52
C PHE A 150 -14.72 4.80 12.58
N ILE A 151 -15.86 5.47 12.50
CA ILE A 151 -16.97 5.33 13.43
C ILE A 151 -18.17 4.84 12.66
N GLU A 152 -18.59 3.61 12.97
CA GLU A 152 -19.80 3.04 12.41
C GLU A 152 -20.93 3.10 13.42
N CYS A 153 -22.04 3.71 13.01
CA CYS A 153 -23.24 3.80 13.83
C CYS A 153 -24.44 3.16 13.13
N HIS A 154 -24.96 2.07 13.70
CA HIS A 154 -26.13 1.34 13.19
C HIS A 154 -27.43 1.70 13.91
N LEU A 155 -27.42 2.77 14.70
CA LEU A 155 -28.57 3.25 15.45
C LEU A 155 -29.41 4.19 14.58
N SER A 156 -30.61 3.77 14.17
CA SER A 156 -31.50 4.55 13.31
C SER A 156 -31.95 5.89 13.91
N GLU A 157 -31.97 5.99 15.23
CA GLU A 157 -32.31 7.22 15.98
C GLU A 157 -31.12 8.17 16.15
N ALA A 158 -29.88 7.72 15.90
CA ALA A 158 -28.69 8.55 16.04
C ALA A 158 -28.63 9.61 14.92
N ARG A 159 -28.13 10.79 15.27
CA ARG A 159 -28.02 11.95 14.39
C ARG A 159 -26.63 12.55 14.41
N THR A 160 -25.98 12.59 15.57
CA THR A 160 -24.62 13.09 15.70
C THR A 160 -23.74 12.17 16.53
N ILE A 161 -22.44 12.23 16.28
CA ILE A 161 -21.39 11.62 17.11
C ILE A 161 -20.62 12.76 17.78
N ALA A 162 -20.41 12.64 19.09
CA ALA A 162 -19.63 13.57 19.88
C ALA A 162 -18.45 12.85 20.55
N ILE A 163 -17.24 13.40 20.40
CA ILE A 163 -16.02 12.88 21.03
C ILE A 163 -15.59 13.86 22.12
N TYR A 164 -15.46 13.36 23.34
CA TYR A 164 -15.07 14.13 24.52
C TYR A 164 -13.70 13.68 25.01
N ASN A 165 -12.90 14.62 25.52
CA ASN A 165 -11.71 14.26 26.29
C ASN A 165 -12.06 13.86 27.74
N MET A 166 -11.06 13.45 28.53
CA MET A 166 -11.25 13.09 29.95
C MET A 166 -11.74 14.24 30.86
N LEU A 167 -11.64 15.50 30.41
CA LEU A 167 -12.14 16.66 31.14
C LEU A 167 -13.59 17.02 30.76
N GLY A 168 -14.21 16.26 29.84
CA GLY A 168 -15.57 16.51 29.36
C GLY A 168 -15.69 17.62 28.29
N ALA A 169 -14.56 18.10 27.75
CA ALA A 169 -14.59 19.04 26.64
C ALA A 169 -14.88 18.31 25.32
N ILE A 170 -15.81 18.85 24.53
CA ILE A 170 -16.14 18.36 23.18
C ILE A 170 -14.94 18.68 22.28
N MET A 171 -14.35 17.64 21.71
CA MET A 171 -13.28 17.71 20.72
C MET A 171 -13.86 17.66 19.32
N VAL A 172 -14.74 16.70 19.07
CA VAL A 172 -15.39 16.52 17.78
C VAL A 172 -16.89 16.43 17.97
N HIS A 173 -17.65 17.04 17.06
CA HIS A 173 -19.10 16.88 16.98
C HIS A 173 -19.53 16.86 15.51
N VAL A 174 -19.86 15.68 15.00
CA VAL A 174 -20.13 15.43 13.57
C VAL A 174 -21.48 14.74 13.38
N SER A 175 -22.00 14.76 12.15
CA SER A 175 -23.15 13.95 11.75
C SER A 175 -22.81 12.46 11.82
N VAL A 176 -23.78 11.58 12.08
CA VAL A 176 -23.58 10.12 11.98
C VAL A 176 -23.30 9.64 10.55
N ALA A 177 -23.53 10.48 9.55
CA ALA A 177 -23.15 10.19 8.17
C ALA A 177 -21.62 10.26 7.96
N GLU A 178 -20.91 10.96 8.83
CA GLU A 178 -19.47 11.17 8.76
C GLU A 178 -18.79 10.01 9.49
N ARG A 179 -18.48 8.97 8.70
CA ARG A 179 -17.82 7.77 9.21
C ARG A 179 -16.34 7.97 9.52
N ARG A 180 -15.69 8.93 8.86
CA ARG A 180 -14.27 9.23 9.06
C ARG A 180 -14.13 10.49 9.89
N VAL A 181 -13.50 10.37 11.05
CA VAL A 181 -13.23 11.48 11.94
C VAL A 181 -11.72 11.63 12.10
N SER A 182 -11.18 12.76 11.68
CA SER A 182 -9.79 13.12 11.95
C SER A 182 -9.64 13.53 13.42
N LEU A 183 -8.59 13.00 14.05
CA LEU A 183 -8.15 13.40 15.38
C LEU A 183 -6.80 14.13 15.37
N GLU A 184 -6.38 14.59 14.20
CA GLU A 184 -5.18 15.39 14.02
C GLU A 184 -5.20 16.63 14.95
N GLY A 185 -4.07 16.86 15.62
CA GLY A 185 -3.89 17.99 16.53
C GLY A 185 -4.54 17.84 17.92
N TYR A 186 -5.31 16.78 18.20
CA TYR A 186 -5.72 16.48 19.56
C TYR A 186 -4.56 15.83 20.35
N PRO A 187 -4.55 15.84 21.69
CA PRO A 187 -3.50 15.18 22.47
C PRO A 187 -3.64 13.65 22.50
N VAL A 188 -2.59 12.93 22.90
CA VAL A 188 -2.71 11.51 23.29
C VAL A 188 -3.57 11.40 24.55
N GLY A 189 -4.33 10.32 24.68
CA GLY A 189 -5.20 10.12 25.83
C GLY A 189 -6.45 9.30 25.56
N ILE A 190 -7.34 9.30 26.55
CA ILE A 190 -8.61 8.58 26.50
C ILE A 190 -9.72 9.54 26.10
N TYR A 191 -10.52 9.08 25.15
CA TYR A 191 -11.67 9.79 24.61
C TYR A 191 -12.95 8.98 24.83
N SER A 192 -14.03 9.68 25.14
CA SER A 192 -15.39 9.11 25.15
C SER A 192 -16.10 9.50 23.87
N VAL A 193 -16.54 8.51 23.11
CA VAL A 193 -17.32 8.70 21.88
C VAL A 193 -18.77 8.38 22.19
N ILE A 194 -19.68 9.30 21.88
CA ILE A 194 -21.10 9.19 22.22
C ILE A 194 -21.93 9.41 20.96
N ALA A 195 -22.84 8.48 20.68
CA ALA A 195 -23.89 8.68 19.67
C ALA A 195 -25.09 9.37 20.30
N LEU A 196 -25.56 10.44 19.67
CA LEU A 196 -26.64 11.30 20.16
C LEU A 196 -27.84 11.28 19.20
N ASN A 197 -29.06 11.35 19.75
CA ASN A 197 -30.28 11.54 18.97
C ASN A 197 -30.51 13.02 18.59
N ALA A 198 -31.63 13.33 17.93
CA ALA A 198 -31.97 14.70 17.50
C ALA A 198 -32.11 15.71 18.66
N GLU A 199 -32.46 15.24 19.86
CA GLU A 199 -32.58 16.05 21.08
C GLU A 199 -31.27 16.12 21.89
N GLY A 200 -30.18 15.54 21.39
CA GLY A 200 -28.89 15.50 22.09
C GLY A 200 -28.82 14.49 23.23
N ARG A 201 -29.71 13.49 23.26
CA ARG A 201 -29.69 12.42 24.27
C ARG A 201 -28.74 11.30 23.86
N PRO A 202 -27.92 10.77 24.78
CA PRO A 202 -27.01 9.67 24.49
C PRO A 202 -27.79 8.39 24.19
N LEU A 203 -27.45 7.75 23.07
CA LEU A 203 -27.98 6.47 22.63
C LEU A 203 -26.96 5.35 22.82
N ALA A 204 -25.68 5.59 22.53
CA ALA A 204 -24.59 4.64 22.77
C ALA A 204 -23.31 5.38 23.12
N HIS A 205 -22.38 4.66 23.73
CA HIS A 205 -21.06 5.17 24.06
C HIS A 205 -20.00 4.11 23.77
N ALA A 206 -18.81 4.59 23.41
CA ALA A 206 -17.62 3.78 23.22
C ALA A 206 -16.40 4.55 23.72
N ARG A 207 -15.32 3.82 23.97
CA ARG A 207 -14.05 4.39 24.43
C ARG A 207 -13.03 4.29 23.32
N LEU A 208 -12.32 5.38 23.09
CA LEU A 208 -11.19 5.44 22.19
C LEU A 208 -9.94 5.76 23.00
N ILE A 209 -8.85 5.05 22.73
CA ILE A 209 -7.54 5.30 23.31
C ILE A 209 -6.62 5.71 22.18
N ARG A 210 -6.07 6.92 22.26
CA ARG A 210 -5.02 7.40 21.36
C ARG A 210 -3.69 7.33 22.11
N GLN A 211 -2.78 6.48 21.63
CA GLN A 211 -1.44 6.30 22.18
C GLN A 211 -0.44 7.25 21.52
#